data_AF-A0A9Q3JPB6-F1
#
_entry.id   AF-A0A9Q3JPB6-F1
#
_cell.length_a   1.000
_cell.length_b   1.000
_cell.length_c   1.000
_cell.angle_alpha   90.00
_cell.angle_beta   90.00
_cell.angle_gamma   90.00
#
_symmetry.space_group_name_H-M   'P 1'
#
loop_
_entity.id
_entity.type
_entity.pdbx_description
1 polymer ?
#
loop_
_entity_poly.entity_id
_entity_poly.type
_entity_poly.pdbx_seq_one_letter_code
_entity_poly.pdbx_strand_id
1 'polypeptide(L)'
;MISSVKDTYKNEFVDNQLFEAQINPSLSPKMRHNLIDLLYAYKNAFASDNEPLGTIKRHEVDITLNIDAPYPPVLITPAYPASPRARESLEKHIQELIQLSVLRKVGHNEEVEVTTPAIIA
;
A
#
# COMPACT_ATOMS: atom_id res chain seq x y z
N MET A 1 30.60 19.75 2.25
CA MET A 1 29.21 19.97 2.68
C MET A 1 28.23 18.91 2.19
N ILE A 2 28.35 18.39 0.95
CA ILE A 2 27.40 17.40 0.40
C ILE A 2 27.49 16.01 1.07
N SER A 3 28.66 15.59 1.57
CA SER A 3 28.81 14.31 2.29
C SER A 3 28.05 14.30 3.61
N SER A 4 28.20 15.38 4.41
CA SER A 4 27.60 15.49 5.74
C SER A 4 26.07 15.40 5.72
N VAL A 5 25.43 15.86 4.64
CA VAL A 5 23.98 15.80 4.47
C VAL A 5 23.51 14.39 4.10
N LYS A 6 24.28 13.64 3.31
CA LYS A 6 23.95 12.24 2.98
C LYS A 6 24.00 11.33 4.20
N ASP A 7 24.95 11.59 5.10
CA ASP A 7 25.10 10.82 6.34
C ASP A 7 23.91 11.06 7.29
N THR A 8 23.34 12.26 7.31
CA THR A 8 22.14 12.58 8.11
C THR A 8 20.94 11.73 7.71
N TYR A 9 20.59 11.67 6.41
CA TYR A 9 19.44 10.88 5.94
C TYR A 9 19.62 9.37 6.10
N LYS A 10 20.87 8.89 6.03
CA LYS A 10 21.18 7.48 6.27
C LYS A 10 21.00 7.11 7.75
N ASN A 11 21.37 8.01 8.67
CA ASN A 11 21.14 7.81 10.10
C ASN A 11 19.63 7.82 10.43
N GLU A 12 18.87 8.76 9.87
CA GLU A 12 17.40 8.77 10.00
C GLU A 12 16.75 7.47 9.48
N PHE A 13 17.25 6.90 8.38
CA PHE A 13 16.78 5.61 7.88
C PHE A 13 17.07 4.47 8.86
N VAL A 14 18.26 4.45 9.46
CA VAL A 14 18.60 3.44 10.47
C VAL A 14 17.70 3.57 11.70
N ASP A 15 17.51 4.79 12.19
CA ASP A 15 16.78 5.06 13.43
C ASP A 15 15.26 4.89 13.28
N ASN A 16 14.70 5.14 12.09
CA ASN A 16 13.26 5.03 11.87
C ASN A 16 12.83 3.71 11.21
N GLN A 17 13.60 3.18 10.25
CA GLN A 17 13.18 1.99 9.48
C GLN A 17 13.91 0.71 9.89
N LEU A 18 15.14 0.80 10.41
CA LEU A 18 15.89 -0.38 10.85
C LEU A 18 15.93 -0.56 12.37
N PHE A 19 15.20 0.26 13.14
CA PHE A 19 15.17 0.17 14.59
C PHE A 19 14.69 -1.19 15.10
N GLU A 20 13.65 -1.74 14.48
CA GLU A 20 13.11 -3.07 14.80
C GLU A 20 13.81 -4.20 14.04
N ALA A 21 14.75 -3.88 13.13
CA ALA A 21 15.41 -4.86 12.29
C ALA A 21 16.41 -5.71 13.09
N GLN A 22 16.18 -7.02 13.11
CA GLN A 22 17.10 -7.97 13.75
C GLN A 22 18.27 -8.29 12.82
N ILE A 23 19.31 -7.46 12.87
CA ILE A 23 20.56 -7.71 12.16
C ILE A 23 21.41 -8.71 12.96
N ASN A 24 21.96 -9.72 12.27
CA ASN A 24 22.79 -10.74 12.89
C ASN A 24 23.96 -10.12 13.69
N PRO A 25 24.06 -10.38 15.01
CA PRO A 25 25.09 -9.77 15.86
C PRO A 25 26.51 -10.27 15.56
N SER A 26 26.67 -11.40 14.87
CA SER A 26 27.98 -11.95 14.49
C SER A 26 28.63 -11.22 13.31
N LEU A 27 27.95 -10.24 12.70
CA LEU A 27 28.51 -9.45 11.61
C LEU A 27 29.62 -8.52 12.11
N SER A 28 30.75 -8.50 11.40
CA SER A 28 31.79 -7.52 11.68
C SER A 28 31.28 -6.09 11.46
N PRO A 29 31.85 -5.07 12.14
CA PRO A 29 31.43 -3.69 11.98
C PRO A 29 31.44 -3.21 10.52
N LYS A 30 32.44 -3.67 9.74
CA LYS A 30 32.55 -3.35 8.31
C LYS A 30 31.44 -3.98 7.48
N MET A 31 31.10 -5.24 7.76
CA MET A 31 30.00 -5.93 7.06
C MET A 31 28.65 -5.30 7.39
N ARG A 32 28.43 -4.93 8.65
CA ARG A 32 27.22 -4.24 9.08
C ARG A 32 27.08 -2.89 8.38
N HIS A 33 28.16 -2.13 8.25
CA HIS A 33 28.15 -0.86 7.53
C HIS A 33 27.77 -1.05 6.05
N ASN A 34 28.42 -2.00 5.38
CA ASN A 34 28.13 -2.33 3.98
C ASN A 34 26.67 -2.80 3.77
N LEU A 35 26.11 -3.56 4.73
CA LEU A 35 24.72 -3.98 4.68
C LEU A 35 23.78 -2.78 4.76
N ILE A 36 24.01 -1.86 5.69
CA ILE A 36 23.21 -0.64 5.84
C ILE A 36 23.33 0.23 4.58
N ASP A 37 24.52 0.34 3.98
CA ASP A 37 24.72 1.02 2.70
C ASP A 37 23.85 0.43 1.60
N LEU A 38 23.83 -0.90 1.49
CA LEU A 38 23.06 -1.60 0.47
C LEU A 38 21.55 -1.41 0.70
N LEU A 39 21.08 -1.57 1.94
CA LEU A 39 19.69 -1.36 2.30
C LEU A 39 19.24 0.07 2.02
N TYR A 40 20.08 1.05 2.35
CA TYR A 40 19.78 2.46 2.08
C TYR A 40 19.77 2.77 0.58
N ALA A 41 20.68 2.18 -0.19
CA ALA A 41 20.75 2.36 -1.64
C ALA A 41 19.50 1.82 -2.35
N TYR A 42 18.93 0.72 -1.85
CA TYR A 42 17.75 0.06 -2.41
C TYR A 42 16.48 0.25 -1.56
N LYS A 43 16.42 1.26 -0.70
CA LYS A 43 15.29 1.46 0.23
C LYS A 43 13.92 1.51 -0.45
N ASN A 44 13.84 2.05 -1.66
CA ASN A 44 12.59 2.14 -2.45
C ASN A 44 12.15 0.80 -3.07
N ALA A 45 12.98 -0.26 -2.98
CA ALA A 45 12.61 -1.59 -3.45
C ALA A 45 11.83 -2.38 -2.39
N PHE A 46 11.80 -1.89 -1.15
CA PHE A 46 11.07 -2.50 -0.04
C PHE A 46 9.72 -1.82 0.14
N ALA A 47 8.74 -2.57 0.63
CA ALA A 47 7.45 -2.00 0.99
C ALA A 47 7.62 -1.01 2.15
N SER A 48 6.97 0.14 2.06
CA SER A 48 6.92 1.16 3.10
C SER A 48 5.49 1.65 3.25
N ASP A 49 5.10 1.98 4.48
CA ASP A 49 3.76 2.50 4.80
C ASP A 49 3.47 3.86 4.13
N ASN A 50 4.52 4.56 3.67
CA ASN A 50 4.41 5.89 3.07
C ASN A 50 4.27 5.86 1.54
N GLU A 51 4.53 4.73 0.89
CA GLU A 51 4.44 4.61 -0.56
C GLU A 51 3.21 3.79 -0.96
N PRO A 52 2.38 4.27 -1.92
CA PRO A 52 1.18 3.56 -2.34
C PRO A 52 1.54 2.21 -2.95
N LEU A 53 0.93 1.15 -2.44
CA LEU A 53 1.12 -0.20 -2.95
C LEU A 53 0.63 -0.28 -4.40
N GLY A 54 1.45 -0.87 -5.27
CA GLY A 54 0.95 -1.33 -6.57
C GLY A 54 0.73 -0.25 -7.62
N THR A 55 1.44 0.89 -7.56
CA THR A 55 1.45 1.87 -8.66
C THR A 55 2.28 1.36 -9.87
N ILE A 56 2.01 0.13 -10.34
CA ILE A 56 2.55 -0.39 -11.59
C ILE A 56 1.85 0.35 -12.71
N LYS A 57 2.44 1.49 -13.09
CA LYS A 57 1.95 2.28 -14.22
C LYS A 57 1.88 1.39 -15.47
N ARG A 58 0.78 1.48 -16.22
CA ARG A 58 0.54 0.82 -17.52
C ARG A 58 0.15 -0.67 -17.50
N HIS A 59 -0.14 -1.25 -16.34
CA HIS A 59 -0.72 -2.60 -16.25
C HIS A 59 -2.17 -2.55 -15.74
N GLU A 60 -2.93 -1.61 -16.28
CA GLU A 60 -4.36 -1.51 -16.03
C GLU A 60 -5.06 -2.73 -16.66
N VAL A 61 -6.02 -3.31 -15.93
CA VAL A 61 -6.75 -4.50 -16.37
C VAL A 61 -8.13 -4.07 -16.84
N ASP A 62 -8.39 -4.23 -18.14
CA ASP A 62 -9.73 -4.06 -18.68
C ASP A 62 -10.53 -5.34 -18.48
N ILE A 63 -11.52 -5.29 -17.59
CA ILE A 63 -12.44 -6.40 -17.34
C ILE A 63 -13.70 -6.17 -18.18
N THR A 64 -13.82 -6.87 -19.30
CA THR A 64 -15.05 -6.85 -20.11
C THR A 64 -16.12 -7.75 -19.51
N LEU A 65 -17.28 -7.18 -19.20
CA LEU A 65 -18.43 -7.94 -18.68
C LEU A 65 -19.26 -8.52 -19.83
N ASN A 66 -19.58 -9.81 -19.74
CA ASN A 66 -20.58 -10.42 -20.62
C ASN A 66 -21.97 -10.00 -20.14
N ILE A 67 -22.52 -8.96 -20.76
CA ILE A 67 -23.85 -8.42 -20.48
C ILE A 67 -24.94 -8.98 -21.42
N ASP A 68 -24.56 -9.91 -22.30
CA ASP A 68 -25.47 -10.54 -23.24
C ASP A 68 -26.49 -11.42 -22.51
N ALA A 69 -27.73 -11.40 -23.01
CA ALA A 69 -28.77 -12.29 -22.51
C ALA A 69 -28.30 -13.76 -22.56
N PRO A 70 -28.57 -14.59 -21.53
CA PRO A 70 -29.54 -14.39 -20.45
C PRO A 70 -28.94 -13.90 -19.11
N TYR A 71 -27.72 -13.38 -19.07
CA TYR A 71 -27.01 -13.09 -17.82
C TYR A 71 -26.88 -11.59 -17.56
N PRO A 72 -27.93 -10.88 -17.10
CA PRO A 72 -27.78 -9.50 -16.70
C PRO A 72 -26.78 -9.42 -15.53
N PRO A 73 -25.87 -8.43 -15.50
CA PRO A 73 -24.97 -8.24 -14.38
C PRO A 73 -25.78 -8.04 -13.10
N VAL A 74 -25.43 -8.80 -12.06
CA VAL A 74 -26.14 -8.75 -10.77
C VAL A 74 -26.00 -7.36 -10.18
N LEU A 75 -27.12 -6.65 -10.09
CA LEU A 75 -27.20 -5.32 -9.48
C LEU A 75 -27.15 -5.46 -7.95
N ILE A 76 -26.24 -4.68 -7.36
CA ILE A 76 -26.09 -4.31 -5.94
C ILE A 76 -26.88 -5.19 -4.95
N THR A 77 -26.18 -6.12 -4.30
CA THR A 77 -26.71 -6.80 -3.12
C THR A 77 -26.49 -5.91 -1.89
N PRO A 78 -27.48 -5.80 -0.97
CA PRO A 78 -27.27 -5.07 0.27
C PRO A 78 -26.15 -5.73 1.08
N ALA A 79 -25.26 -4.93 1.65
CA ALA A 79 -24.21 -5.44 2.51
C ALA A 79 -24.81 -6.19 3.70
N TYR A 80 -24.28 -7.37 4.00
CA TYR A 80 -24.67 -8.11 5.20
C TYR A 80 -24.37 -7.30 6.46
N PRO A 81 -25.24 -7.33 7.49
CA PRO A 81 -25.01 -6.58 8.71
C PRO A 81 -23.78 -7.14 9.44
N ALA A 82 -22.79 -6.28 9.64
CA ALA A 82 -21.61 -6.59 10.45
C ALA A 82 -21.85 -6.23 11.91
N SER A 83 -21.27 -7.01 12.84
CA SER A 83 -21.31 -6.70 14.27
C SER A 83 -20.53 -5.41 14.59
N PRO A 84 -20.85 -4.68 15.68
CA PRO A 84 -20.16 -3.44 16.03
C PRO A 84 -18.64 -3.60 16.11
N ARG A 85 -18.19 -4.66 16.78
CA ARG A 85 -16.76 -5.02 16.89
C ARG A 85 -16.11 -5.31 15.53
N ALA A 86 -16.84 -5.98 14.64
CA ALA A 86 -16.35 -6.25 13.29
C ALA A 86 -16.22 -4.94 12.49
N ARG A 87 -17.19 -4.02 12.62
CA ARG A 87 -17.14 -2.72 11.95
C ARG A 87 -15.92 -1.89 12.38
N GLU A 88 -15.66 -1.79 13.68
CA GLU A 88 -14.49 -1.07 14.20
C GLU A 88 -13.16 -1.64 13.70
N SER A 89 -13.06 -2.97 13.63
CA SER A 89 -11.86 -3.62 13.10
C SER A 89 -11.71 -3.40 11.60
N LEU A 90 -12.80 -3.51 10.83
CA LEU A 90 -12.80 -3.31 9.38
C LEU A 90 -12.48 -1.87 9.02
N GLU A 91 -13.00 -0.91 9.78
CA GLU A 91 -12.77 0.52 9.54
C GLU A 91 -11.28 0.88 9.53
N LYS A 92 -10.48 0.32 10.45
CA LYS A 92 -9.03 0.54 10.48
C LYS A 92 -8.37 0.11 9.17
N HIS A 93 -8.66 -1.10 8.71
CA HIS A 93 -8.09 -1.64 7.48
C HIS A 93 -8.59 -0.90 6.23
N ILE A 94 -9.86 -0.48 6.21
CA ILE A 94 -10.41 0.32 5.12
C ILE A 94 -9.68 1.66 5.02
N GLN A 95 -9.41 2.32 6.15
CA GLN A 95 -8.67 3.58 6.18
C GLN A 95 -7.24 3.41 5.68
N GLU A 96 -6.54 2.35 6.08
CA GLU A 96 -5.21 2.01 5.57
C GLU A 96 -5.22 1.82 4.05
N LEU A 97 -6.19 1.07 3.53
CA LEU A 97 -6.32 0.84 2.08
C LEU A 97 -6.65 2.12 1.30
N ILE A 98 -7.37 3.07 1.89
CA ILE A 98 -7.60 4.39 1.31
C ILE A 98 -6.28 5.19 1.28
N GLN A 99 -5.52 5.20 2.37
CA GLN A 99 -4.22 5.90 2.45
C GLN A 99 -3.23 5.36 1.43
N LEU A 100 -3.20 4.04 1.25
CA LEU A 100 -2.36 3.36 0.26
C LEU A 100 -2.88 3.51 -1.18
N SER A 101 -3.95 4.27 -1.41
CA SER A 101 -4.59 4.50 -2.72
C SER A 101 -5.05 3.22 -3.42
N VAL A 102 -5.32 2.16 -2.64
CA VAL A 102 -5.90 0.90 -3.14
C VAL A 102 -7.42 1.03 -3.25
N LEU A 103 -8.05 1.74 -2.31
CA LEU A 103 -9.47 2.03 -2.31
C LEU A 103 -9.72 3.53 -2.50
N ARG A 104 -10.74 3.85 -3.29
CA ARG A 104 -11.22 5.22 -3.49
C ARG A 104 -12.68 5.34 -3.11
N LYS A 105 -13.01 6.40 -2.38
CA LYS A 105 -14.41 6.74 -2.09
C LYS A 105 -15.03 7.31 -3.37
N VAL A 106 -16.18 6.76 -3.75
CA VAL A 106 -16.92 7.16 -4.94
C VAL A 106 -18.26 7.75 -4.51
N GLY A 107 -18.63 8.88 -5.10
CA GLY A 107 -19.91 9.53 -4.84
C GLY A 107 -21.09 8.76 -5.43
N HIS A 108 -22.27 8.88 -4.82
CA HIS A 108 -23.51 8.23 -5.28
C HIS A 108 -23.88 8.52 -6.76
N ASN A 109 -23.45 9.65 -7.30
CA ASN A 109 -23.75 10.09 -8.67
C ASN A 109 -22.49 10.20 -9.55
N GLU A 110 -21.35 9.68 -9.09
CA GLU A 110 -20.12 9.70 -9.86
C GLU A 110 -20.18 8.54 -10.88
N GLU A 111 -20.17 8.87 -12.17
CA GLU A 111 -19.98 7.89 -13.22
C GLU A 111 -18.54 7.36 -13.14
N VAL A 112 -18.38 6.18 -12.55
CA VAL A 112 -17.12 5.46 -12.55
C VAL A 112 -17.13 4.50 -13.72
N GLU A 113 -16.17 4.64 -14.63
CA GLU A 113 -15.85 3.56 -15.55
C GLU A 113 -15.51 2.32 -14.71
N VAL A 114 -16.12 1.17 -15.04
CA VAL A 114 -16.16 -0.08 -14.22
C VAL A 114 -14.75 -0.65 -13.89
N THR A 115 -13.69 -0.02 -14.36
CA THR A 115 -12.28 -0.38 -14.20
C THR A 115 -11.68 -0.05 -12.82
N THR A 116 -12.38 0.69 -11.95
CA THR A 116 -11.82 1.07 -10.62
C THR A 116 -12.62 0.45 -9.47
N PRO A 117 -12.00 -0.30 -8.53
CA PRO A 117 -12.69 -0.77 -7.33
C PRO A 117 -13.14 0.43 -6.48
N ALA A 118 -14.46 0.59 -6.36
CA ALA A 118 -15.12 1.71 -5.71
C ALA A 118 -15.83 1.26 -4.43
N ILE A 119 -15.66 2.00 -3.34
CA ILE A 119 -16.60 1.91 -2.20
C ILE A 119 -17.70 2.94 -2.43
N ILE A 120 -18.91 2.45 -2.66
CA ILE A 120 -20.13 3.25 -2.67
C ILE A 120 -20.67 3.27 -1.25
N ALA A 121 -20.83 4.45 -0.66
CA ALA A 121 -21.35 4.68 0.68
C ALA A 121 -22.45 5.71 0.64
#